data_AF-A0A6P6D408-F1
#
_entry.id   AF-A0A6P6D408-F1
#
_cell.length_a   1.000
_cell.length_b   1.000
_cell.length_c   1.000
_cell.angle_alpha   90.00
_cell.angle_beta   90.00
_cell.angle_gamma   90.00
#
_symmetry.space_group_name_H-M   'P 1'
#
loop_
_entity.id
_entity.type
_entity.pdbx_description
1 polymer ?
#
loop_
_entity_poly.entity_id
_entity_poly.type
_entity_poly.pdbx_seq_one_letter_code
_entity_poly.pdbx_strand_id
1 'polypeptide(L)'
;MMETSPSKVESWCGWQREASACTTDDIMLVGSMLDDKDNSVKIQALNTLKAFSGIRKFRLKIQEHSIKVLELISTIWDSELHIASLRLLNNLPLPDFAHPQLRRVMPALMEILQSNYILAQVPQDHGPGLAHLTSPRTASRGKRKDLCLLCSGLDSPAFSHFTISFIQVQAIRLLSSLAQKNDLLYDILNCQVHSNFLNLFQATQPGSLLFEVLLFAERLSEGRNTPHYRAVKWHYNEKSLHEALFGDESRLADRLLALVIHPEEEVQIQACKVIVSLQCPQDMQVRPSFCQASHSYFNGE
;
A
#
# COMPACT_ATOMS: atom_id res chain seq x y z
N MET A 1 -32.23 -6.45 -19.05
CA MET A 1 -32.62 -6.45 -17.64
C MET A 1 -31.80 -7.53 -16.96
N MET A 2 -30.85 -7.15 -16.10
CA MET A 2 -30.06 -8.12 -15.32
C MET A 2 -30.96 -8.70 -14.23
N GLU A 3 -31.29 -9.99 -14.34
CA GLU A 3 -31.91 -10.74 -13.26
C GLU A 3 -30.88 -10.91 -12.12
N THR A 4 -31.01 -10.09 -11.08
CA THR A 4 -30.34 -10.34 -9.81
C THR A 4 -31.00 -11.53 -9.13
N SER A 5 -30.22 -12.57 -8.85
CA SER A 5 -30.69 -13.80 -8.21
C SER A 5 -31.40 -13.52 -6.87
N PRO A 6 -32.57 -14.14 -6.59
CA PRO A 6 -33.40 -13.85 -5.40
C PRO A 6 -32.65 -13.95 -4.06
N SER A 7 -31.69 -14.88 -3.96
CA SER A 7 -30.87 -15.11 -2.77
C SER A 7 -29.99 -13.92 -2.37
N LYS A 8 -29.57 -13.11 -3.35
CA LYS A 8 -28.79 -11.90 -3.09
C LYS A 8 -29.71 -10.81 -2.54
N VAL A 9 -30.90 -10.64 -3.10
CA VAL A 9 -31.85 -9.59 -2.65
C VAL A 9 -32.36 -9.87 -1.23
N GLU A 10 -32.65 -11.13 -0.88
CA GLU A 10 -33.08 -11.49 0.48
C GLU A 10 -31.97 -11.31 1.52
N SER A 11 -30.72 -11.64 1.17
CA SER A 11 -29.56 -11.36 2.01
C SER A 11 -29.43 -9.85 2.26
N TRP A 12 -29.55 -9.03 1.22
CA TRP A 12 -29.46 -7.58 1.36
C TRP A 12 -30.59 -7.01 2.22
N CYS A 13 -31.83 -7.49 2.07
CA CYS A 13 -32.97 -7.11 2.92
C CYS A 13 -32.84 -7.58 4.39
N GLY A 14 -32.11 -8.67 4.65
CA GLY A 14 -31.77 -9.12 6.00
C GLY A 14 -30.76 -8.20 6.67
N TRP A 15 -29.65 -7.91 5.97
CA TRP A 15 -28.63 -6.96 6.43
C TRP A 15 -29.19 -5.54 6.64
N GLN A 16 -30.12 -5.08 5.80
CA GLN A 16 -30.79 -3.78 5.97
C GLN A 16 -31.67 -3.72 7.22
N ARG A 17 -32.33 -4.83 7.59
CA ARG A 17 -33.14 -4.92 8.83
C ARG A 17 -32.27 -5.04 10.07
N GLU A 18 -31.20 -5.82 10.03
CA GLU A 18 -30.30 -6.00 11.18
C GLU A 18 -29.47 -4.72 11.44
N ALA A 19 -29.02 -4.04 10.39
CA ALA A 19 -28.40 -2.72 10.50
C ALA A 19 -29.37 -1.63 11.00
N SER A 20 -30.69 -1.83 10.89
CA SER A 20 -31.69 -0.87 11.39
C SER A 20 -31.85 -0.93 12.92
N ALA A 21 -31.55 -2.08 13.53
CA ALA A 21 -31.51 -2.24 14.99
C ALA A 21 -30.24 -1.65 15.61
N CYS A 22 -29.15 -1.58 14.84
CA CYS A 22 -27.88 -1.00 15.29
C CYS A 22 -27.95 0.53 15.41
N THR A 23 -27.52 1.01 16.56
CA THR A 23 -27.46 2.43 16.92
C THR A 23 -26.04 2.96 16.85
N THR A 24 -25.89 4.28 16.98
CA THR A 24 -24.56 4.90 17.05
C THR A 24 -23.88 4.61 18.39
N ASP A 25 -24.65 4.33 19.44
CA ASP A 25 -24.12 3.95 20.75
C ASP A 25 -23.50 2.55 20.72
N ASP A 26 -24.08 1.63 19.94
CA ASP A 26 -23.48 0.29 19.71
C ASP A 26 -22.11 0.40 19.03
N ILE A 27 -21.97 1.30 18.05
CA ILE A 27 -20.70 1.57 17.39
C ILE A 27 -19.68 2.15 18.37
N MET A 28 -20.12 3.03 19.28
CA MET A 28 -19.26 3.57 20.33
C MET A 28 -18.81 2.52 21.32
N LEU A 29 -19.72 1.62 21.71
CA LEU A 29 -19.40 0.49 22.57
C LEU A 29 -18.31 -0.38 21.91
N VAL A 30 -18.47 -0.75 20.63
CA VAL A 30 -17.44 -1.48 19.89
C VAL A 30 -16.13 -0.68 19.81
N GLY A 31 -16.20 0.62 19.58
CA GLY A 31 -15.03 1.50 19.56
C GLY A 31 -14.26 1.54 20.89
N SER A 32 -14.96 1.49 22.03
CA SER A 32 -14.31 1.44 23.35
C SER A 32 -13.53 0.15 23.60
N MET A 33 -13.87 -0.94 22.89
CA MET A 33 -13.13 -2.20 22.95
C MET A 33 -11.72 -2.12 22.35
N LEU A 34 -11.37 -1.03 21.64
CA LEU A 34 -10.01 -0.79 21.15
C LEU A 34 -9.01 -0.51 22.28
N ASP A 35 -9.49 -0.16 23.47
CA ASP A 35 -8.67 0.03 24.67
C ASP A 35 -8.59 -1.23 25.56
N ASP A 36 -9.17 -2.35 25.12
CA ASP A 36 -9.11 -3.61 25.85
C ASP A 36 -7.66 -4.13 25.99
N LYS A 37 -7.35 -4.90 27.03
CA LYS A 37 -6.00 -5.47 27.21
C LYS A 37 -5.74 -6.60 26.22
N ASP A 38 -6.75 -7.39 25.88
CA ASP A 38 -6.64 -8.53 24.98
C ASP A 38 -6.63 -8.07 23.52
N ASN A 39 -5.61 -8.49 22.76
CA ASN A 39 -5.51 -8.20 21.33
C ASN A 39 -6.61 -8.88 20.53
N SER A 40 -7.11 -10.03 20.97
CA SER A 40 -8.22 -10.74 20.31
C SER A 40 -9.49 -9.89 20.29
N VAL A 41 -9.80 -9.22 21.41
CA VAL A 41 -10.93 -8.30 21.56
C VAL A 41 -10.75 -7.08 20.66
N LYS A 42 -9.56 -6.47 20.63
CA LYS A 42 -9.25 -5.36 19.71
C LYS A 42 -9.43 -5.76 18.25
N ILE A 43 -8.95 -6.94 17.85
CA ILE A 43 -9.08 -7.46 16.47
C ILE A 43 -10.56 -7.65 16.10
N GLN A 44 -11.36 -8.22 16.99
CA GLN A 44 -12.81 -8.38 16.78
C GLN A 44 -13.52 -7.04 16.68
N ALA A 45 -13.14 -6.07 17.51
CA ALA A 45 -13.66 -4.71 17.44
C ALA A 45 -13.34 -4.03 16.10
N LEU A 46 -12.08 -4.09 15.66
CA LEU A 46 -11.63 -3.54 14.37
C LEU A 46 -12.39 -4.16 13.19
N ASN A 47 -12.55 -5.49 13.17
CA ASN A 47 -13.29 -6.18 12.11
C ASN A 47 -14.78 -5.80 12.11
N THR A 48 -15.38 -5.65 13.30
CA THR A 48 -16.76 -5.20 13.46
C THR A 48 -16.93 -3.76 12.95
N LEU A 49 -16.07 -2.83 13.38
CA LEU A 49 -16.05 -1.44 12.88
C LEU A 49 -15.87 -1.41 11.35
N LYS A 50 -15.02 -2.26 10.80
CA LYS A 50 -14.82 -2.38 9.35
C LYS A 50 -16.08 -2.86 8.63
N ALA A 51 -16.88 -3.74 9.23
CA ALA A 51 -18.14 -4.17 8.63
C ALA A 51 -19.16 -3.01 8.56
N PHE A 52 -19.15 -2.13 9.57
CA PHE A 52 -20.05 -0.97 9.64
C PHE A 52 -19.55 0.28 8.89
N SER A 53 -18.26 0.38 8.53
CA SER A 53 -17.67 1.59 7.91
C SER A 53 -18.27 1.94 6.54
N GLY A 54 -18.81 0.94 5.83
CA GLY A 54 -19.54 1.13 4.58
C GLY A 54 -20.88 1.86 4.76
N ILE A 55 -21.48 1.79 5.95
CA ILE A 55 -22.80 2.36 6.24
C ILE A 55 -22.67 3.86 6.56
N ARG A 56 -23.30 4.71 5.75
CA ARG A 56 -23.20 6.18 5.86
C ARG A 56 -23.56 6.71 7.25
N LYS A 57 -24.55 6.12 7.92
CA LYS A 57 -24.99 6.49 9.29
C LYS A 57 -23.87 6.35 10.33
N PHE A 58 -23.03 5.31 10.23
CA PHE A 58 -22.03 4.98 11.25
C PHE A 58 -20.64 5.52 10.94
N ARG A 59 -20.36 5.83 9.67
CA ARG A 59 -19.03 6.22 9.19
C ARG A 59 -18.40 7.37 9.98
N LEU A 60 -19.16 8.43 10.27
CA LEU A 60 -18.65 9.58 11.04
C LEU A 60 -18.23 9.17 12.44
N LYS A 61 -18.99 8.29 13.09
CA LYS A 61 -18.68 7.80 14.43
C LYS A 61 -17.43 6.91 14.42
N ILE A 62 -17.31 6.05 13.42
CA ILE A 62 -16.14 5.18 13.25
C ILE A 62 -14.87 6.02 13.01
N GLN A 63 -14.96 7.16 12.30
CA GLN A 63 -13.83 8.06 12.08
C GLN A 63 -13.27 8.65 13.38
N GLU A 64 -14.08 8.82 14.43
CA GLU A 64 -13.60 9.32 15.73
C GLU A 64 -12.57 8.37 16.36
N HIS A 65 -12.64 7.07 16.04
CA HIS A 65 -11.67 6.08 16.51
C HIS A 65 -10.38 6.01 15.68
N SER A 66 -10.28 6.75 14.57
CA SER A 66 -9.11 6.69 13.66
C SER A 66 -7.78 6.98 14.35
N ILE A 67 -7.76 7.89 15.33
CA ILE A 67 -6.56 8.19 16.12
C ILE A 67 -6.10 6.96 16.90
N LYS A 68 -7.03 6.26 17.56
CA LYS A 68 -6.71 5.05 18.32
C LYS A 68 -6.24 3.93 17.39
N VAL A 69 -6.90 3.73 16.25
CA VAL A 69 -6.49 2.72 15.27
C VAL A 69 -5.07 2.98 14.75
N LEU A 70 -4.72 4.24 14.49
CA LEU A 70 -3.36 4.65 14.10
C LEU A 70 -2.35 4.43 15.23
N GLU A 71 -2.71 4.75 16.47
CA GLU A 71 -1.89 4.44 17.65
C GLU A 71 -1.58 2.95 17.76
N LEU A 72 -2.59 2.08 17.59
CA LEU A 72 -2.41 0.62 17.66
C LEU A 72 -1.39 0.12 16.62
N ILE A 73 -1.45 0.64 15.38
CA ILE A 73 -0.47 0.31 14.32
C ILE A 73 0.96 0.66 14.73
N SER A 74 1.14 1.77 15.46
CA SER A 74 2.47 2.23 15.89
C SER A 74 2.93 1.68 17.25
N THR A 75 2.11 0.91 17.95
CA THR A 75 2.41 0.46 19.32
C THR A 75 2.37 -1.05 19.51
N ILE A 76 1.59 -1.78 18.70
CA ILE A 76 1.41 -3.23 18.86
C ILE A 76 1.83 -3.95 17.58
N TRP A 77 2.97 -4.64 17.61
CA TRP A 77 3.49 -5.43 16.48
C TRP A 77 2.85 -6.82 16.42
N ASP A 78 1.54 -6.84 16.18
CA ASP A 78 0.76 -8.05 15.95
C ASP A 78 0.22 -8.06 14.52
N SER A 79 0.52 -9.12 13.78
CA SER A 79 0.17 -9.24 12.36
C SER A 79 -1.34 -9.19 12.12
N GLU A 80 -2.15 -9.87 12.94
CA GLU A 80 -3.60 -9.88 12.77
C GLU A 80 -4.22 -8.53 13.12
N LEU A 81 -3.67 -7.87 14.14
CA LEU A 81 -4.06 -6.52 14.52
C LEU A 81 -3.71 -5.50 13.44
N HIS A 82 -2.52 -5.58 12.85
CA HIS A 82 -2.13 -4.75 11.71
C HIS A 82 -3.08 -4.96 10.52
N ILE A 83 -3.40 -6.22 10.20
CA ILE A 83 -4.36 -6.56 9.14
C ILE A 83 -5.72 -5.90 9.41
N ALA A 84 -6.28 -6.06 10.60
CA ALA A 84 -7.58 -5.53 10.94
C ALA A 84 -7.59 -3.99 10.94
N SER A 85 -6.54 -3.37 11.49
CA SER A 85 -6.38 -1.92 11.56
C SER A 85 -6.25 -1.28 10.18
N LEU A 86 -5.34 -1.79 9.35
CA LEU A 86 -5.10 -1.26 8.00
C LEU A 86 -6.32 -1.49 7.08
N ARG A 87 -7.00 -2.63 7.21
CA ARG A 87 -8.26 -2.88 6.48
C ARG A 87 -9.34 -1.87 6.85
N LEU A 88 -9.48 -1.52 8.13
CA LEU A 88 -10.42 -0.49 8.57
C LEU A 88 -10.07 0.88 7.97
N LEU A 89 -8.80 1.31 8.12
CA LEU A 89 -8.35 2.62 7.64
C LEU A 89 -8.47 2.78 6.13
N ASN A 90 -8.12 1.76 5.34
CA ASN A 90 -8.26 1.78 3.88
C ASN A 90 -9.72 1.91 3.40
N ASN A 91 -10.70 1.65 4.28
CA ASN A 91 -12.13 1.79 3.97
C ASN A 91 -12.77 3.03 4.61
N LEU A 92 -11.97 3.92 5.21
CA LEU A 92 -12.45 5.14 5.84
C LEU A 92 -11.86 6.36 5.13
N PRO A 93 -12.69 7.37 4.77
CA PRO A 93 -12.14 8.67 4.45
C PRO A 93 -11.52 9.24 5.73
N LEU A 94 -10.19 9.36 5.79
CA LEU A 94 -9.52 9.84 7.00
C LEU A 94 -9.68 11.36 7.13
N PRO A 95 -10.24 11.85 8.26
CA PRO A 95 -10.49 13.27 8.49
C PRO A 95 -9.19 14.04 8.75
N ASP A 96 -9.20 15.35 8.51
CA ASP A 96 -8.00 16.20 8.59
C ASP A 96 -7.41 16.27 10.00
N PHE A 97 -8.24 16.13 11.04
CA PHE A 97 -7.76 16.08 12.42
C PHE A 97 -6.83 14.88 12.70
N ALA A 98 -6.86 13.83 11.85
CA ALA A 98 -5.97 12.69 11.95
C ALA A 98 -4.57 12.96 11.38
N HIS A 99 -4.37 14.06 10.63
CA HIS A 99 -3.10 14.35 9.97
C HIS A 99 -1.89 14.42 10.93
N PRO A 100 -1.97 15.05 12.12
CA PRO A 100 -0.86 15.02 13.08
C PRO A 100 -0.48 13.61 13.53
N GLN A 101 -1.48 12.75 13.75
CA GLN A 101 -1.23 11.35 14.14
C GLN A 101 -0.68 10.54 12.97
N LEU A 102 -1.18 10.75 11.74
CA LEU A 102 -0.66 10.13 10.53
C LEU A 102 0.83 10.43 10.34
N ARG A 103 1.27 11.68 10.56
CA ARG A 103 2.70 12.05 10.53
C ARG A 103 3.54 11.28 11.53
N ARG A 104 3.02 11.05 12.74
CA ARG A 104 3.71 10.27 13.78
C ARG A 104 3.80 8.79 13.45
N VAL A 105 2.77 8.25 12.81
CA VAL A 105 2.65 6.81 12.48
C VAL A 105 3.29 6.47 11.12
N MET A 106 3.61 7.47 10.30
CA MET A 106 4.22 7.28 8.97
C MET A 106 5.47 6.39 8.99
N PRO A 107 6.44 6.57 9.92
CA PRO A 107 7.61 5.68 10.00
C PRO A 107 7.21 4.23 10.30
N ALA A 108 6.24 3.98 11.18
CA ALA A 108 5.75 2.64 11.47
C ALA A 108 5.09 1.98 10.24
N LEU A 109 4.29 2.74 9.47
CA LEU A 109 3.73 2.24 8.21
C LEU A 109 4.81 1.89 7.19
N MET A 110 5.86 2.71 7.13
CA MET A 110 7.00 2.49 6.25
C MET A 110 7.82 1.26 6.67
N GLU A 111 7.99 1.03 7.97
CA GLU A 111 8.59 -0.20 8.52
C GLU A 111 7.75 -1.43 8.19
N ILE A 112 6.42 -1.36 8.38
CA ILE A 112 5.50 -2.45 8.04
C ILE A 112 5.60 -2.79 6.53
N LEU A 113 5.65 -1.79 5.67
CA LEU A 113 5.81 -1.99 4.22
C LEU A 113 7.15 -2.68 3.89
N GLN A 114 8.22 -2.31 4.58
CA GLN A 114 9.56 -2.85 4.35
C GLN A 114 9.89 -4.09 5.18
N SER A 115 8.89 -4.62 5.90
CA SER A 115 9.02 -5.81 6.74
C SER A 115 9.14 -7.07 5.89
N ASN A 116 10.26 -7.22 5.19
CA ASN A 116 10.73 -8.42 4.54
C ASN A 116 12.27 -8.34 4.50
N TYR A 117 12.96 -9.00 5.45
CA TYR A 117 14.28 -9.67 5.26
C TYR A 117 14.94 -10.28 6.52
N ILE A 118 14.27 -10.48 7.66
CA ILE A 118 14.94 -11.17 8.80
C ILE A 118 14.89 -12.72 8.69
N LEU A 119 14.01 -13.31 7.88
CA LEU A 119 13.84 -14.79 7.84
C LEU A 119 14.23 -15.49 6.52
N ALA A 120 14.70 -14.76 5.50
CA ALA A 120 15.00 -15.35 4.18
C ALA A 120 16.50 -15.41 3.82
N GLN A 121 17.40 -15.09 4.75
CA GLN A 121 18.85 -15.32 4.59
C GLN A 121 19.35 -16.36 5.59
N VAL A 122 18.91 -17.61 5.43
CA VAL A 122 19.85 -18.71 5.66
C VAL A 122 20.71 -18.77 4.41
N PRO A 123 22.04 -18.59 4.51
CA PRO A 123 22.93 -18.79 3.36
C PRO A 123 22.65 -20.18 2.78
N GLN A 124 22.27 -20.21 1.50
CA GLN A 124 22.30 -21.44 0.71
C GLN A 124 23.78 -21.80 0.56
N ASP A 125 24.30 -22.58 1.51
CA ASP A 125 25.63 -23.14 1.42
C ASP A 125 25.66 -24.10 0.22
N HIS A 126 26.35 -23.67 -0.84
CA HIS A 126 26.53 -24.43 -2.05
C HIS A 126 27.60 -25.50 -1.81
N GLY A 127 27.18 -26.72 -1.48
CA GLY A 127 28.03 -27.91 -1.53
C GLY A 127 27.65 -28.81 -2.72
N PRO A 128 28.58 -29.17 -3.62
CA PRO A 128 28.29 -30.04 -4.76
C PRO A 128 28.43 -31.52 -4.39
N GLY A 129 27.51 -32.39 -4.82
CA GLY A 129 27.66 -33.84 -4.60
C GLY A 129 26.52 -34.73 -5.09
N LEU A 130 26.61 -35.16 -6.35
CA LEU A 130 26.22 -36.47 -6.92
C LEU A 130 24.89 -37.18 -6.53
N ALA A 131 23.98 -37.16 -7.51
CA ALA A 131 23.57 -38.29 -8.35
C ALA A 131 22.53 -39.36 -7.90
N HIS A 132 21.72 -39.70 -8.91
CA HIS A 132 20.99 -40.94 -9.20
C HIS A 132 19.53 -41.15 -8.73
N LEU A 133 18.64 -41.03 -9.72
CA LEU A 133 17.63 -42.01 -10.17
C LEU A 133 16.66 -42.60 -9.13
N THR A 134 15.36 -42.26 -9.26
CA THR A 134 14.32 -43.16 -9.83
C THR A 134 12.91 -42.64 -9.50
N SER A 135 12.03 -42.66 -10.50
CA SER A 135 10.57 -42.77 -10.40
C SER A 135 10.21 -44.18 -10.92
N PRO A 136 8.97 -44.75 -10.89
CA PRO A 136 7.66 -44.20 -10.49
C PRO A 136 6.74 -45.20 -9.71
N ARG A 137 5.57 -44.74 -9.23
CA ARG A 137 4.20 -45.28 -9.56
C ARG A 137 3.12 -45.09 -8.47
N THR A 138 1.97 -44.60 -8.96
CA THR A 138 0.55 -44.95 -8.65
C THR A 138 -0.02 -44.79 -7.22
N ALA A 139 -1.10 -44.00 -7.08
CA ALA A 139 -2.49 -44.51 -6.91
C ALA A 139 -3.51 -43.42 -6.47
N SER A 140 -4.72 -43.55 -7.04
CA SER A 140 -6.04 -43.37 -6.39
C SER A 140 -6.64 -41.98 -6.09
N ARG A 141 -7.44 -41.55 -7.07
CA ARG A 141 -8.78 -40.93 -6.99
C ARG A 141 -9.55 -41.06 -5.66
N GLY A 142 -10.00 -39.92 -5.11
CA GLY A 142 -11.01 -39.85 -4.03
C GLY A 142 -11.63 -38.45 -3.91
N LYS A 143 -12.89 -38.28 -4.34
CA LYS A 143 -13.72 -37.08 -4.13
C LYS A 143 -14.10 -36.93 -2.65
N ARG A 144 -13.98 -35.72 -2.09
CA ARG A 144 -15.05 -35.07 -1.28
C ARG A 144 -14.70 -33.60 -0.98
N LYS A 145 -15.70 -32.75 -1.24
CA LYS A 145 -15.85 -31.40 -0.68
C LYS A 145 -16.21 -31.57 0.80
N ASP A 146 -15.63 -30.75 1.68
CA ASP A 146 -16.10 -30.29 3.01
C ASP A 146 -14.97 -29.39 3.54
N LEU A 147 -15.03 -28.06 3.36
CA LEU A 147 -15.55 -27.05 4.29
C LEU A 147 -15.11 -27.20 5.76
N CYS A 148 -14.17 -26.32 6.13
CA CYS A 148 -13.86 -25.78 7.46
C CYS A 148 -13.26 -26.67 8.57
N LEU A 149 -12.39 -26.02 9.35
CA LEU A 149 -11.88 -26.33 10.70
C LEU A 149 -10.69 -27.31 10.82
N LEU A 150 -9.47 -26.78 10.92
CA LEU A 150 -8.77 -26.47 12.20
C LEU A 150 -7.34 -26.01 11.85
N CYS A 151 -6.95 -24.76 12.11
CA CYS A 151 -6.14 -24.39 13.28
C CYS A 151 -5.20 -25.50 13.78
N SER A 152 -4.00 -25.59 13.18
CA SER A 152 -2.72 -26.05 13.79
C SER A 152 -1.65 -26.05 12.71
N GLY A 153 -0.91 -24.94 12.57
CA GLY A 153 0.15 -24.82 11.58
C GLY A 153 0.73 -23.41 11.51
N LEU A 154 1.05 -22.82 12.66
CA LEU A 154 1.62 -21.47 12.78
C LEU A 154 3.07 -21.36 12.28
N ASP A 155 3.71 -22.48 11.91
CA ASP A 155 5.13 -22.52 11.54
C ASP A 155 5.39 -22.90 10.07
N SER A 156 4.40 -22.76 9.17
CA SER A 156 4.67 -22.92 7.74
C SER A 156 5.21 -21.61 7.16
N PRO A 157 6.43 -21.58 6.58
CA PRO A 157 7.01 -20.37 5.99
C PRO A 157 6.15 -19.77 4.85
N ALA A 158 5.27 -20.58 4.23
CA ALA A 158 4.34 -20.10 3.23
C ALA A 158 3.19 -19.27 3.82
N PHE A 159 2.70 -19.62 5.01
CA PHE A 159 1.60 -18.91 5.68
C PHE A 159 2.07 -17.54 6.22
N SER A 160 3.29 -17.49 6.77
CA SER A 160 3.91 -16.24 7.18
C SER A 160 4.19 -15.33 5.99
N HIS A 161 4.73 -15.87 4.87
CA HIS A 161 4.97 -15.08 3.67
C HIS A 161 3.69 -14.48 3.07
N PHE A 162 2.59 -15.24 3.02
CA PHE A 162 1.31 -14.75 2.54
C PHE A 162 0.75 -13.64 3.45
N THR A 163 0.82 -13.85 4.77
CA THR A 163 0.34 -12.87 5.76
C THR A 163 1.14 -11.57 5.69
N ILE A 164 2.46 -11.65 5.55
CA ILE A 164 3.34 -10.47 5.41
C ILE A 164 3.01 -9.72 4.12
N SER A 165 2.95 -10.42 2.97
CA SER A 165 2.60 -9.81 1.69
C SER A 165 1.24 -9.10 1.75
N PHE A 166 0.28 -9.71 2.45
CA PHE A 166 -1.03 -9.11 2.66
C PHE A 166 -0.96 -7.81 3.47
N ILE A 167 -0.19 -7.79 4.56
CA ILE A 167 0.01 -6.59 5.39
C ILE A 167 0.69 -5.48 4.58
N GLN A 168 1.74 -5.81 3.82
CA GLN A 168 2.45 -4.86 2.96
C GLN A 168 1.50 -4.21 1.94
N VAL A 169 0.65 -5.01 1.28
CA VAL A 169 -0.40 -4.52 0.36
C VAL A 169 -1.34 -3.55 1.07
N GLN A 170 -1.78 -3.85 2.30
CA GLN A 170 -2.66 -2.93 3.03
C GLN A 170 -1.94 -1.65 3.46
N ALA A 171 -0.69 -1.74 3.91
CA ALA A 171 0.10 -0.59 4.33
C ALA A 171 0.38 0.36 3.15
N ILE A 172 0.80 -0.18 2.01
CA ILE A 172 1.09 0.64 0.83
C ILE A 172 -0.16 1.26 0.22
N ARG A 173 -1.32 0.58 0.25
CA ARG A 173 -2.60 1.19 -0.16
C ARG A 173 -2.92 2.42 0.69
N LEU A 174 -2.71 2.33 1.99
CA LEU A 174 -2.90 3.46 2.88
C LEU A 174 -1.93 4.59 2.53
N LEU A 175 -0.63 4.30 2.43
CA LEU A 175 0.39 5.29 2.04
C LEU A 175 0.10 5.94 0.68
N SER A 176 -0.36 5.18 -0.32
CA SER A 176 -0.79 5.68 -1.64
C SER A 176 -2.01 6.59 -1.57
N SER A 177 -2.95 6.32 -0.65
CA SER A 177 -4.09 7.21 -0.42
C SER A 177 -3.65 8.51 0.27
N LEU A 178 -2.68 8.44 1.18
CA LEU A 178 -2.12 9.60 1.88
C LEU A 178 -1.24 10.45 0.97
N ALA A 179 -0.52 9.83 0.02
CA ALA A 179 0.32 10.53 -0.96
C ALA A 179 -0.46 11.48 -1.88
N GLN A 180 -1.77 11.22 -2.07
CA GLN A 180 -2.67 12.10 -2.81
C GLN A 180 -3.11 13.32 -1.99
N LYS A 181 -2.82 13.37 -0.69
CA LYS A 181 -3.02 14.54 0.16
C LYS A 181 -1.74 15.37 0.14
N ASN A 182 -1.78 16.54 -0.51
CA ASN A 182 -0.61 17.42 -0.67
C ASN A 182 0.10 17.73 0.66
N ASP A 183 -0.65 17.86 1.76
CA ASP A 183 -0.12 18.18 3.10
C ASP A 183 0.78 17.08 3.71
N LEU A 184 0.66 15.85 3.24
CA LEU A 184 1.39 14.68 3.76
C LEU A 184 2.49 14.20 2.80
N LEU A 185 2.48 14.69 1.56
CA LEU A 185 3.37 14.20 0.52
C LEU A 185 4.86 14.39 0.87
N TYR A 186 5.23 15.56 1.42
CA TYR A 186 6.60 15.79 1.88
C TYR A 186 6.99 14.84 3.01
N ASP A 187 6.12 14.64 4.00
CA ASP A 187 6.39 13.75 5.13
C ASP A 187 6.60 12.29 4.65
N ILE A 188 5.79 11.83 3.69
CA ILE A 188 5.92 10.50 3.08
C ILE A 188 7.24 10.38 2.31
N LEU A 189 7.55 11.36 1.46
CA LEU A 189 8.78 11.37 0.67
C LEU A 189 10.03 11.46 1.53
N ASN A 190 9.95 12.11 2.70
CA ASN A 190 11.06 12.25 3.63
C ASN A 190 11.17 11.09 4.64
N CYS A 191 10.23 10.12 4.63
CA CYS A 191 10.32 8.94 5.48
C CYS A 191 11.60 8.15 5.20
N GLN A 192 12.23 7.65 6.26
CA GLN A 192 13.43 6.82 6.13
C GLN A 192 13.08 5.44 5.59
N VAL A 193 13.90 4.95 4.67
CA VAL A 193 13.79 3.61 4.08
C VAL A 193 15.11 2.86 4.19
N HIS A 194 15.03 1.54 4.16
CA HIS A 194 16.18 0.66 4.11
C HIS A 194 16.87 0.75 2.74
N SER A 195 18.18 0.48 2.69
CA SER A 195 18.96 0.51 1.44
C SER A 195 18.46 -0.48 0.38
N ASN A 196 17.75 -1.53 0.82
CA ASN A 196 17.14 -2.54 -0.03
C ASN A 196 15.68 -2.25 -0.39
N PHE A 197 15.17 -1.03 -0.15
CA PHE A 197 13.78 -0.63 -0.43
C PHE A 197 13.32 -1.00 -1.85
N LEU A 198 14.18 -0.80 -2.84
CA LEU A 198 13.91 -1.12 -4.25
C LEU A 198 13.68 -2.64 -4.51
N ASN A 199 13.92 -3.50 -3.52
CA ASN A 199 13.58 -4.93 -3.61
C ASN A 199 12.06 -5.17 -3.67
N LEU A 200 11.25 -4.19 -3.26
CA LEU A 200 9.80 -4.21 -3.44
C LEU A 200 9.38 -4.22 -4.93
N PHE A 201 10.27 -3.79 -5.85
CA PHE A 201 10.04 -3.77 -7.30
C PHE A 201 10.66 -4.98 -8.02
N GLN A 202 11.10 -6.02 -7.30
CA GLN A 202 11.63 -7.22 -7.96
C GLN A 202 10.51 -8.07 -8.55
N ALA A 203 10.71 -8.59 -9.76
CA ALA A 203 9.75 -9.47 -10.44
C ALA A 203 9.43 -10.78 -9.68
N THR A 204 10.18 -11.11 -8.61
CA THR A 204 9.90 -12.25 -7.73
C THR A 204 8.82 -11.94 -6.68
N GLN A 205 8.46 -10.68 -6.50
CA GLN A 205 7.40 -10.28 -5.58
C GLN A 205 6.02 -10.71 -6.12
N PRO A 206 5.02 -10.95 -5.26
CA PRO A 206 3.66 -11.22 -5.71
C PRO A 206 3.11 -10.08 -6.59
N GLY A 207 2.46 -10.38 -7.70
CA GLY A 207 1.91 -9.37 -8.62
C GLY A 207 0.98 -8.36 -7.94
N SER A 208 0.15 -8.82 -6.99
CA SER A 208 -0.70 -7.94 -6.18
C SER A 208 0.07 -6.92 -5.32
N LEU A 209 1.28 -7.26 -4.86
CA LEU A 209 2.15 -6.31 -4.16
C LEU A 209 2.85 -5.38 -5.15
N LEU A 210 3.38 -5.94 -6.25
CA LEU A 210 4.04 -5.16 -7.30
C LEU A 210 3.14 -4.08 -7.87
N PHE A 211 1.90 -4.43 -8.19
CA PHE A 211 0.92 -3.48 -8.71
C PHE A 211 0.73 -2.28 -7.77
N GLU A 212 0.58 -2.54 -6.48
CA GLU A 212 0.36 -1.48 -5.47
C GLU A 212 1.63 -0.66 -5.21
N VAL A 213 2.82 -1.28 -5.27
CA VAL A 213 4.11 -0.59 -5.18
C VAL A 213 4.35 0.32 -6.38
N LEU A 214 4.01 -0.14 -7.58
CA LEU A 214 4.06 0.69 -8.78
C LEU A 214 3.03 1.83 -8.74
N LEU A 215 1.81 1.55 -8.28
CA LEU A 215 0.79 2.57 -8.08
C LEU A 215 1.24 3.63 -7.07
N PHE A 216 1.90 3.23 -5.99
CA PHE A 216 2.48 4.16 -5.03
C PHE A 216 3.53 5.06 -5.66
N ALA A 217 4.46 4.49 -6.43
CA ALA A 217 5.49 5.24 -7.15
C ALA A 217 4.89 6.23 -8.15
N GLU A 218 3.85 5.84 -8.89
CA GLU A 218 3.09 6.72 -9.78
C GLU A 218 2.51 7.91 -9.00
N ARG A 219 1.82 7.67 -7.88
CA ARG A 219 1.19 8.73 -7.09
C ARG A 219 2.19 9.71 -6.49
N LEU A 220 3.33 9.21 -6.04
CA LEU A 220 4.43 10.06 -5.56
C LEU A 220 5.01 10.90 -6.70
N SER A 221 5.19 10.33 -7.88
CA SER A 221 5.65 11.03 -9.08
C SER A 221 4.67 12.13 -9.50
N GLU A 222 3.39 11.81 -9.61
CA GLU A 222 2.31 12.76 -9.92
C GLU A 222 2.26 13.92 -8.90
N GLY A 223 2.29 13.59 -7.61
CA GLY A 223 2.26 14.59 -6.53
C GLY A 223 3.44 15.57 -6.61
N ARG A 224 4.67 15.05 -6.83
CA ARG A 224 5.88 15.86 -7.02
C ARG A 224 5.81 16.76 -8.25
N ASN A 225 5.04 16.37 -9.25
CA ASN A 225 4.88 17.10 -10.49
C ASN A 225 3.79 18.19 -10.42
N THR A 226 3.05 18.30 -9.32
CA THR A 226 2.08 19.37 -9.14
C THR A 226 2.75 20.75 -9.02
N PRO A 227 2.18 21.83 -9.60
CA PRO A 227 2.78 23.16 -9.53
C PRO A 227 3.03 23.66 -8.11
N HIS A 228 2.10 23.38 -7.19
CA HIS A 228 2.22 23.78 -5.78
C HIS A 228 3.40 23.11 -5.09
N TYR A 229 3.65 21.83 -5.38
CA TYR A 229 4.77 21.11 -4.79
C TYR A 229 6.11 21.57 -5.36
N ARG A 230 6.18 21.80 -6.69
CA ARG A 230 7.38 22.29 -7.38
C ARG A 230 7.79 23.71 -6.99
N ALA A 231 6.85 24.54 -6.55
CA ALA A 231 7.12 25.92 -6.13
C ALA A 231 7.99 26.01 -4.86
N VAL A 232 8.09 24.93 -4.08
CA VAL A 232 8.84 24.88 -2.83
C VAL A 232 10.12 24.07 -3.02
N LYS A 233 11.25 24.60 -2.54
CA LYS A 233 12.52 23.86 -2.48
C LYS A 233 12.54 22.96 -1.25
N TRP A 234 12.12 21.72 -1.43
CA TRP A 234 12.16 20.68 -0.41
C TRP A 234 13.58 20.18 -0.17
N HIS A 235 13.89 19.85 1.07
CA HIS A 235 15.13 19.18 1.47
C HIS A 235 14.77 17.83 2.07
N TYR A 236 15.28 16.75 1.48
CA TYR A 236 15.05 15.39 1.95
C TYR A 236 16.29 14.84 2.64
N ASN A 237 16.06 13.89 3.54
CA ASN A 237 17.13 13.13 4.19
C ASN A 237 17.81 12.18 3.18
N GLU A 238 19.08 11.86 3.40
CA GLU A 238 19.87 10.96 2.53
C GLU A 238 19.27 9.54 2.43
N LYS A 239 18.65 9.06 3.52
CA LYS A 239 17.99 7.74 3.56
C LYS A 239 16.48 7.83 3.29
N SER A 240 16.03 8.91 2.68
CA SER A 240 14.61 9.14 2.45
C SER A 240 14.06 8.26 1.33
N LEU A 241 12.74 8.04 1.34
CA LEU A 241 12.01 7.42 0.25
C LEU A 241 12.22 8.17 -1.08
N HIS A 242 12.28 9.50 -1.01
CA HIS A 242 12.58 10.35 -2.17
C HIS A 242 13.93 9.99 -2.78
N GLU A 243 15.00 9.94 -1.99
CA GLU A 243 16.35 9.61 -2.49
C GLU A 243 16.38 8.18 -3.07
N ALA A 244 15.73 7.22 -2.40
CA ALA A 244 15.69 5.84 -2.87
C ALA A 244 14.96 5.66 -4.22
N LEU A 245 13.90 6.42 -4.47
CA LEU A 245 13.07 6.29 -5.70
C LEU A 245 13.46 7.26 -6.82
N PHE A 246 13.90 8.46 -6.46
CA PHE A 246 14.03 9.59 -7.38
C PHE A 246 15.33 10.37 -7.22
N GLY A 247 16.21 9.94 -6.32
CA GLY A 247 17.57 10.46 -6.21
C GLY A 247 18.40 10.12 -7.44
N ASP A 248 19.53 10.81 -7.59
CA ASP A 248 20.41 10.65 -8.75
C ASP A 248 21.01 9.24 -8.84
N GLU A 249 21.24 8.59 -7.69
CA GLU A 249 21.75 7.23 -7.57
C GLU A 249 20.64 6.15 -7.59
N SER A 250 19.38 6.55 -7.82
CA SER A 250 18.26 5.61 -7.79
C SER A 250 18.30 4.63 -8.97
N ARG A 251 18.18 3.35 -8.64
CA ARG A 251 18.06 2.26 -9.63
C ARG A 251 16.61 1.93 -9.99
N LEU A 252 15.66 2.82 -9.70
CA LEU A 252 14.24 2.58 -9.98
C LEU A 252 13.99 2.29 -11.47
N ALA A 253 14.64 3.03 -12.38
CA ALA A 253 14.48 2.84 -13.82
C ALA A 253 14.84 1.40 -14.27
N ASP A 254 15.97 0.85 -13.79
CA ASP A 254 16.37 -0.54 -14.05
C ASP A 254 15.29 -1.53 -13.60
N ARG A 255 14.71 -1.31 -12.40
CA ARG A 255 13.67 -2.17 -11.84
C ARG A 255 12.38 -2.09 -12.66
N LEU A 256 11.98 -0.90 -13.08
CA LEU A 256 10.79 -0.71 -13.92
C LEU A 256 10.94 -1.39 -15.28
N LEU A 257 12.10 -1.26 -15.93
CA LEU A 257 12.37 -1.94 -17.21
C LEU A 257 12.28 -3.46 -17.08
N ALA A 258 12.74 -4.04 -15.97
CA ALA A 258 12.60 -5.47 -15.70
C ALA A 258 11.12 -5.91 -15.54
N LEU A 259 10.25 -5.01 -15.06
CA LEU A 259 8.82 -5.30 -14.86
C LEU A 259 7.97 -5.14 -16.13
N VAL A 260 8.48 -4.51 -17.19
CA VAL A 260 7.77 -4.39 -18.48
C VAL A 260 7.53 -5.76 -19.14
N ILE A 261 8.35 -6.77 -18.80
CA ILE A 261 8.20 -8.16 -19.28
C ILE A 261 7.59 -9.09 -18.23
N HIS A 262 7.02 -8.56 -17.14
CA HIS A 262 6.39 -9.36 -16.08
C HIS A 262 5.20 -10.17 -16.62
N PRO A 263 4.96 -11.43 -16.22
CA PRO A 263 3.90 -12.26 -16.80
C PRO A 263 2.47 -11.70 -16.64
N GLU A 264 2.23 -10.88 -15.61
CA GLU A 264 0.92 -10.27 -15.35
C GLU A 264 0.77 -8.92 -16.07
N GLU A 265 -0.24 -8.80 -16.94
CA GLU A 265 -0.51 -7.62 -17.77
C GLU A 265 -0.73 -6.34 -16.95
N GLU A 266 -1.47 -6.42 -15.84
CA GLU A 266 -1.74 -5.27 -14.97
C GLU A 266 -0.45 -4.64 -14.40
N VAL A 267 0.54 -5.50 -14.07
CA VAL A 267 1.86 -5.06 -13.58
C VAL A 267 2.64 -4.37 -14.71
N GLN A 268 2.62 -4.92 -15.92
CA GLN A 268 3.29 -4.31 -17.08
C GLN A 268 2.72 -2.93 -17.39
N ILE A 269 1.39 -2.82 -17.49
CA ILE A 269 0.70 -1.56 -17.78
C ILE A 269 1.04 -0.52 -16.72
N GLN A 270 1.00 -0.90 -15.44
CA GLN A 270 1.31 0.02 -14.37
C GLN A 270 2.79 0.43 -14.35
N ALA A 271 3.73 -0.48 -14.66
CA ALA A 271 5.14 -0.14 -14.81
C ALA A 271 5.37 0.87 -15.94
N CYS A 272 4.73 0.68 -17.09
CA CYS A 272 4.77 1.62 -18.21
C CYS A 272 4.25 3.01 -17.81
N LYS A 273 3.12 3.08 -17.08
CA LYS A 273 2.60 4.35 -16.57
C LYS A 273 3.58 5.07 -15.65
N VAL A 274 4.22 4.33 -14.74
CA VAL A 274 5.25 4.90 -13.86
C VAL A 274 6.39 5.47 -14.70
N ILE A 275 6.93 4.70 -15.66
CA ILE A 275 8.00 5.17 -16.56
C ILE A 275 7.62 6.48 -17.24
N VAL A 276 6.42 6.55 -17.82
CA VAL A 276 5.92 7.77 -18.48
C VAL A 276 5.77 8.93 -17.48
N SER A 277 5.28 8.66 -16.27
CA SER A 277 5.13 9.68 -15.22
C SER A 277 6.48 10.29 -14.80
N LEU A 278 7.56 9.51 -14.83
CA LEU A 278 8.91 9.96 -14.52
C LEU A 278 9.53 10.79 -15.65
N GLN A 279 9.12 10.52 -16.90
CA GLN A 279 9.64 11.18 -18.10
C GLN A 279 8.95 12.53 -18.41
N CYS A 280 7.97 12.96 -17.60
CA CYS A 280 7.27 14.23 -17.82
C CYS A 280 8.24 15.41 -17.59
N PRO A 281 8.65 16.15 -18.63
CA PRO A 281 9.82 17.02 -18.57
C PRO A 281 9.71 18.18 -17.58
N GLN A 282 10.87 18.53 -17.03
CA GLN A 282 11.23 19.88 -16.61
C GLN A 282 11.02 20.86 -17.78
N ASP A 283 10.42 22.01 -17.49
CA ASP A 283 10.26 23.20 -18.34
C ASP A 283 10.80 23.11 -19.78
N MET A 284 9.91 22.80 -20.71
CA MET A 284 10.10 23.09 -22.13
C MET A 284 9.88 24.59 -22.46
N GLN A 285 10.18 25.52 -21.54
CA GLN A 285 10.04 26.98 -21.78
C GLN A 285 11.01 27.83 -20.94
N VAL A 286 12.31 27.72 -21.18
CA VAL A 286 13.19 28.91 -21.17
C VAL A 286 14.07 28.85 -22.41
N ARG A 287 13.49 29.25 -23.54
CA ARG A 287 14.26 29.64 -24.72
C ARG A 287 14.78 31.06 -24.45
N PRO A 288 16.08 31.36 -24.45
CA PRO A 288 16.53 32.74 -24.45
C PRO A 288 16.18 33.33 -25.81
N SER A 289 15.03 34.00 -25.88
CA SER A 289 14.69 34.89 -26.98
C SER A 289 15.53 36.16 -26.84
N PHE A 290 16.75 36.11 -27.37
CA PHE A 290 17.45 37.31 -27.82
C PHE A 290 17.63 37.20 -29.34
N CYS A 291 16.54 37.45 -30.07
CA CYS A 291 16.67 37.99 -31.42
C CYS A 291 17.13 39.44 -31.24
N GLN A 292 18.44 39.64 -31.24
CA GLN A 292 19.02 40.97 -31.29
C GLN A 292 18.70 41.54 -32.68
N ALA A 293 17.81 42.53 -32.71
CA ALA A 293 17.51 43.29 -33.91
C ALA A 293 18.79 44.04 -34.32
N SER A 294 19.37 43.64 -35.46
CA SER A 294 20.44 44.37 -36.11
C SER A 294 19.90 45.72 -36.59
N HIS A 295 20.10 46.78 -35.81
CA HIS A 295 20.02 48.15 -36.30
C HIS A 295 21.23 48.42 -37.20
N SER A 296 21.08 48.21 -38.50
CA SER A 296 21.95 48.83 -39.49
C SER A 296 21.35 50.19 -39.88
N TYR A 297 22.05 51.26 -39.50
CA TYR A 297 21.85 52.60 -40.04
C TYR A 297 21.97 52.57 -41.57
N PHE A 298 20.99 53.14 -42.26
CA PHE A 298 21.15 53.57 -43.64
C PHE A 298 20.71 55.04 -43.75
N ASN A 299 21.70 55.90 -43.98
CA ASN A 299 21.53 57.27 -44.47
C ASN A 299 21.07 57.21 -45.94
N GLY A 300 20.17 58.12 -46.34
CA GLY A 300 19.87 58.35 -47.74
C GLY A 300 18.66 59.25 -47.95
N GLU A 301 18.95 60.54 -48.12
CA GLU A 301 18.13 61.64 -48.68
C GLU A 301 17.06 62.31 -47.80
#